data_AF-A0A946NLJ3-F1
#
_entry.id   AF-A0A946NLJ3-F1
#
_cell.length_a   1.000
_cell.length_b   1.000
_cell.length_c   1.000
_cell.angle_alpha   90.00
_cell.angle_beta   90.00
_cell.angle_gamma   90.00
#
_symmetry.space_group_name_H-M   'P 1'
#
loop_
_entity.id
_entity.type
_entity.pdbx_description
1 polymer ?
#
loop_
_entity_poly.entity_id
_entity_poly.type
_entity_poly.pdbx_seq_one_letter_code
_entity_poly.pdbx_strand_id
1 'polypeptide(L)'
;MKKLTVWRLLIGILMLSTWACATVPNTVNPYFEMPPEHMLKAERELFALALQQQKNNKLDSSIDLWKRFLTNNPRSFRGYNNLGMAHYTNDQLSPAISAFETGLALEPIDSKIKNNLKRTLRFQVTLLRENKDYDAAIHFLKRITELSVEPEREKVALEIETLEDRIFEQVKRSNTLEDYEVFVARYPNSPKNSDEARRQIARMKPQQSPMGEMPNMEESSPSTPPDMRLEPFVPESMETPKSSMPDTVISEETIEIVAEPKMGSEEKTSEFPEGEPSMDPEPVVMDEPPAKEMEQEMAAKPKMAEEKSEMKKQPEPVKKAAVKPTKKVKITTKTTPLRVRSDPSSKAEVIAQLPTATIVPMLQETGQWYQIEYMPGKKGWISKRYSKLVN
;
A
#
# COMPACT_ATOMS: atom_id res chain seq x y z
N MET A 1 62.31 -2.34 32.43
CA MET A 1 61.49 -3.28 31.62
C MET A 1 60.03 -3.30 32.13
N LYS A 2 59.16 -2.36 31.69
CA LYS A 2 57.72 -2.32 32.06
C LYS A 2 56.82 -1.68 30.96
N LYS A 3 56.98 -2.09 29.70
CA LYS A 3 56.16 -1.58 28.56
C LYS A 3 55.66 -2.66 27.56
N LEU A 4 55.83 -3.95 27.86
CA LEU A 4 55.55 -5.05 26.91
C LEU A 4 54.38 -5.97 27.29
N THR A 5 53.69 -5.71 28.40
CA THR A 5 52.59 -6.55 28.92
C THR A 5 51.19 -6.03 28.62
N VAL A 6 51.01 -4.73 28.34
CA VAL A 6 49.67 -4.15 28.09
C VAL A 6 49.19 -4.40 26.65
N TRP A 7 50.10 -4.49 25.68
CA TRP A 7 49.71 -4.64 24.26
C TRP A 7 49.09 -6.01 23.94
N ARG A 8 49.47 -7.07 24.65
CA ARG A 8 48.92 -8.42 24.44
C ARG A 8 47.47 -8.59 24.93
N LEU A 9 47.00 -7.75 25.85
CA LEU A 9 45.62 -7.78 26.34
C LEU A 9 44.62 -7.08 25.39
N LEU A 10 45.08 -6.12 24.58
CA LEU A 10 44.21 -5.40 23.63
C LEU A 10 43.96 -6.19 22.33
N ILE A 11 44.86 -7.10 21.95
CA ILE A 11 44.70 -7.92 20.73
C ILE A 11 43.73 -9.09 20.96
N GLY A 12 43.65 -9.63 22.20
CA GLY A 12 42.70 -10.68 22.56
C GLY A 12 41.22 -10.25 22.53
N ILE A 13 40.95 -8.97 22.78
CA ILE A 13 39.58 -8.41 22.80
C ILE A 13 39.10 -8.07 21.37
N LEU A 14 40.02 -7.84 20.43
CA LEU A 14 39.67 -7.48 19.05
C LEU A 14 39.10 -8.67 18.24
N MET A 15 39.44 -9.90 18.60
CA MET A 15 39.01 -11.14 17.92
C MET A 15 37.63 -11.68 18.33
N LEU A 16 36.86 -10.94 19.14
CA LEU A 16 35.51 -11.33 19.59
C LEU A 16 34.39 -10.40 19.06
N SER A 17 34.67 -9.61 18.02
CA SER A 17 33.72 -8.62 17.48
C SER A 17 33.23 -8.89 16.04
N THR A 18 33.69 -9.97 15.40
CA THR A 18 33.38 -10.30 13.99
C THR A 18 32.36 -11.43 13.80
N TRP A 19 31.68 -11.88 14.86
CA TRP A 19 30.35 -12.50 14.72
C TRP A 19 29.26 -11.42 14.63
N ALA A 20 29.39 -10.60 13.59
CA ALA A 20 28.25 -9.91 13.01
C ALA A 20 27.33 -10.99 12.41
N CYS A 21 26.39 -11.48 13.22
CA CYS A 21 25.31 -12.32 12.72
C CYS A 21 24.61 -11.53 11.61
N ALA A 22 24.78 -11.98 10.36
CA ALA A 22 23.91 -11.58 9.28
C ALA A 22 22.51 -12.08 9.66
N THR A 23 21.72 -11.20 10.29
CA THR A 23 20.32 -11.48 10.58
C THR A 23 19.63 -11.60 9.23
N VAL A 24 19.47 -12.85 8.78
CA VAL A 24 18.60 -13.17 7.65
C VAL A 24 17.29 -12.45 7.94
N PRO A 25 16.80 -11.58 7.03
CA PRO A 25 15.57 -10.84 7.29
C PRO A 25 14.50 -11.87 7.60
N ASN A 26 13.87 -11.78 8.78
CA ASN A 26 12.85 -12.72 9.22
C ASN A 26 11.74 -12.77 8.16
N THR A 27 11.79 -13.80 7.31
CA THR A 27 10.80 -14.08 6.29
C THR A 27 9.58 -14.64 7.00
N VAL A 28 8.79 -13.73 7.58
CA VAL A 28 7.52 -14.08 8.23
C VAL A 28 6.68 -14.82 7.21
N ASN A 29 6.52 -16.11 7.45
CA ASN A 29 5.81 -17.01 6.55
C ASN A 29 4.39 -16.48 6.34
N PRO A 30 3.96 -16.16 5.10
CA PRO A 30 2.68 -15.53 4.84
C PRO A 30 1.49 -16.48 5.09
N TYR A 31 1.69 -17.79 5.16
CA TYR A 31 0.66 -18.77 5.52
C TYR A 31 0.83 -19.29 6.96
N PHE A 32 -0.22 -19.88 7.51
CA PHE A 32 -0.18 -20.67 8.75
C PHE A 32 0.10 -22.14 8.41
N GLU A 33 1.11 -22.72 9.06
CA GLU A 33 1.56 -24.09 8.74
C GLU A 33 0.93 -25.16 9.63
N MET A 34 0.43 -24.78 10.80
CA MET A 34 -0.23 -25.70 11.72
C MET A 34 -1.76 -25.47 11.72
N PRO A 35 -2.57 -26.53 11.72
CA PRO A 35 -4.01 -26.43 11.92
C PRO A 35 -4.32 -25.91 13.35
N PRO A 36 -5.57 -25.49 13.60
CA PRO A 36 -6.07 -25.29 14.97
C PRO A 36 -5.89 -26.53 15.85
N GLU A 37 -5.75 -26.30 17.16
CA GLU A 37 -5.76 -27.35 18.17
C GLU A 37 -7.15 -28.02 18.25
N HIS A 38 -7.20 -29.28 18.69
CA HIS A 38 -8.44 -30.05 18.88
C HIS A 38 -9.38 -30.13 17.66
N MET A 39 -8.84 -30.58 16.53
CA MET A 39 -9.52 -30.75 15.24
C MET A 39 -9.68 -32.22 14.84
N LEU A 40 -10.70 -32.60 14.07
CA LEU A 40 -10.89 -33.98 13.58
C LEU A 40 -9.73 -34.40 12.66
N LYS A 41 -9.40 -35.71 12.62
CA LYS A 41 -8.28 -36.22 11.80
C LYS A 41 -8.41 -35.81 10.33
N ALA A 42 -9.59 -36.02 9.73
CA ALA A 42 -9.87 -35.68 8.34
C ALA A 42 -9.73 -34.18 8.02
N GLU A 43 -10.05 -33.30 8.98
CA GLU A 43 -9.91 -31.85 8.81
C GLU A 43 -8.45 -31.40 8.89
N ARG A 44 -7.64 -32.02 9.76
CA ARG A 44 -6.18 -31.80 9.81
C ARG A 44 -5.51 -32.28 8.52
N GLU A 45 -5.95 -33.42 7.98
CA GLU A 45 -5.48 -33.94 6.70
C GLU A 45 -5.87 -33.01 5.54
N LEU A 46 -7.09 -32.49 5.54
CA LEU A 46 -7.57 -31.52 4.55
C LEU A 46 -6.79 -30.19 4.62
N PHE A 47 -6.50 -29.68 5.82
CA PHE A 47 -5.63 -28.51 6.04
C PHE A 47 -4.22 -28.75 5.47
N ALA A 48 -3.61 -29.90 5.81
CA ALA A 48 -2.26 -30.25 5.36
C ALA A 48 -2.20 -30.38 3.83
N LEU A 49 -3.20 -31.02 3.21
CA LEU A 49 -3.31 -31.18 1.76
C LEU A 49 -3.51 -29.83 1.06
N ALA A 50 -4.40 -28.95 1.57
CA ALA A 50 -4.63 -27.62 1.01
C ALA A 50 -3.34 -26.77 1.01
N LEU A 51 -2.59 -26.82 2.11
CA LEU A 51 -1.29 -26.17 2.26
C LEU A 51 -0.22 -26.79 1.35
N GLN A 52 -0.20 -28.11 1.19
CA GLN A 52 0.73 -28.80 0.30
C GLN A 52 0.50 -28.39 -1.16
N GLN A 53 -0.75 -28.35 -1.63
CA GLN A 53 -1.05 -27.87 -2.98
C GLN A 53 -0.64 -26.40 -3.17
N GLN A 54 -0.82 -25.56 -2.13
CA GLN A 54 -0.36 -24.16 -2.15
C GLN A 54 1.16 -24.05 -2.31
N LYS A 55 1.92 -24.82 -1.51
CA LYS A 55 3.40 -24.87 -1.59
C LYS A 55 3.89 -25.42 -2.93
N ASN A 56 3.12 -26.31 -3.56
CA ASN A 56 3.40 -26.88 -4.88
C ASN A 56 2.90 -26.00 -6.05
N ASN A 57 2.45 -24.77 -5.79
CA ASN A 57 1.89 -23.85 -6.78
C ASN A 57 0.67 -24.39 -7.57
N LYS A 58 -0.06 -25.36 -6.99
CA LYS A 58 -1.31 -25.92 -7.54
C LYS A 58 -2.50 -25.14 -6.98
N LEU A 59 -2.63 -23.89 -7.43
CA LEU A 59 -3.42 -22.87 -6.75
C LEU A 59 -4.92 -23.12 -6.78
N ASP A 60 -5.50 -23.50 -7.92
CA ASP A 60 -6.95 -23.78 -8.00
C ASP A 60 -7.36 -24.97 -7.11
N SER A 61 -6.53 -26.04 -7.10
CA SER A 61 -6.72 -27.17 -6.18
C SER A 61 -6.59 -26.76 -4.71
N SER A 62 -5.63 -25.88 -4.39
CA SER A 62 -5.49 -25.33 -3.02
C SER A 62 -6.71 -24.51 -2.61
N ILE A 63 -7.25 -23.68 -3.52
CA ILE A 63 -8.45 -22.86 -3.28
C ILE A 63 -9.67 -23.73 -3.02
N ASP A 64 -9.91 -24.80 -3.78
CA ASP A 64 -11.00 -25.76 -3.52
C ASP A 64 -10.86 -26.40 -2.13
N LEU A 65 -9.68 -26.95 -1.84
CA LEU A 65 -9.43 -27.61 -0.56
C LEU A 65 -9.57 -26.65 0.64
N TRP A 66 -9.13 -25.40 0.50
CA TRP A 66 -9.35 -24.37 1.53
C TRP A 66 -10.82 -24.00 1.71
N LYS A 67 -11.61 -23.90 0.63
CA LYS A 67 -13.07 -23.68 0.72
C LYS A 67 -13.78 -24.85 1.41
N ARG A 68 -13.42 -26.10 1.04
CA ARG A 68 -13.95 -27.31 1.68
C ARG A 68 -13.58 -27.38 3.17
N PHE A 69 -12.35 -27.03 3.52
CA PHE A 69 -11.91 -26.92 4.92
C PHE A 69 -12.75 -25.90 5.71
N LEU A 70 -12.94 -24.71 5.14
CA LEU A 70 -13.73 -23.62 5.76
C LEU A 70 -15.23 -23.91 5.83
N THR A 71 -15.76 -24.83 5.02
CA THR A 71 -17.16 -25.29 5.11
C THR A 71 -17.44 -25.94 6.47
N ASN A 72 -16.52 -26.75 6.97
CA ASN A 72 -16.61 -27.36 8.30
C ASN A 72 -16.01 -26.46 9.40
N ASN A 73 -15.09 -25.55 9.03
CA ASN A 73 -14.34 -24.70 9.96
C ASN A 73 -14.57 -23.19 9.71
N PRO A 74 -15.82 -22.69 9.76
CA PRO A 74 -16.17 -21.33 9.33
C PRO A 74 -15.60 -20.21 10.21
N ARG A 75 -15.01 -20.53 11.37
CA ARG A 75 -14.32 -19.58 12.27
C ARG A 75 -12.79 -19.68 12.23
N SER A 76 -12.22 -20.42 11.28
CA SER A 76 -10.76 -20.62 11.19
C SER A 76 -10.07 -19.43 10.50
N PHE A 77 -9.62 -18.44 11.28
CA PHE A 77 -8.81 -17.31 10.77
C PHE A 77 -7.56 -17.79 10.00
N ARG A 78 -6.96 -18.90 10.44
CA ARG A 78 -5.82 -19.55 9.76
C ARG A 78 -6.20 -20.05 8.37
N GLY A 79 -7.38 -20.66 8.22
CA GLY A 79 -7.93 -21.10 6.94
C GLY A 79 -8.20 -19.93 6.00
N TYR A 80 -8.85 -18.87 6.50
CA TYR A 80 -9.10 -17.66 5.70
C TYR A 80 -7.82 -16.95 5.25
N ASN A 81 -6.80 -16.87 6.11
CA ASN A 81 -5.48 -16.36 5.71
C ASN A 81 -4.87 -17.19 4.57
N ASN A 82 -4.92 -18.52 4.68
CA ASN A 82 -4.30 -19.39 3.69
C ASN A 82 -5.07 -19.38 2.37
N LEU A 83 -6.41 -19.34 2.42
CA LEU A 83 -7.28 -19.09 1.25
C LEU A 83 -6.97 -17.74 0.61
N GLY A 84 -6.85 -16.67 1.40
CA GLY A 84 -6.47 -15.33 0.92
C GLY A 84 -5.11 -15.33 0.25
N MET A 85 -4.14 -16.05 0.81
CA MET A 85 -2.83 -16.25 0.17
C MET A 85 -2.89 -17.08 -1.11
N ALA A 86 -3.78 -18.07 -1.20
CA ALA A 86 -3.97 -18.89 -2.40
C ALA A 86 -4.59 -18.05 -3.52
N HIS A 87 -5.62 -17.25 -3.21
CA HIS A 87 -6.16 -16.25 -4.14
C HIS A 87 -5.12 -15.19 -4.54
N TYR A 88 -4.34 -14.65 -3.59
CA TYR A 88 -3.31 -13.64 -3.87
C TYR A 88 -2.21 -14.15 -4.80
N THR A 89 -1.81 -15.42 -4.66
CA THR A 89 -0.83 -16.05 -5.56
C THR A 89 -1.42 -16.43 -6.92
N ASN A 90 -2.76 -16.54 -7.03
CA ASN A 90 -3.49 -16.82 -8.27
C ASN A 90 -3.98 -15.51 -8.94
N ASP A 91 -3.35 -14.37 -8.64
CA ASP A 91 -3.70 -13.00 -9.07
C ASP A 91 -5.16 -12.55 -8.79
N GLN A 92 -5.89 -13.29 -7.95
CA GLN A 92 -7.29 -13.04 -7.59
C GLN A 92 -7.37 -12.07 -6.39
N LEU A 93 -7.06 -10.80 -6.63
CA LEU A 93 -6.92 -9.80 -5.55
C LEU A 93 -8.21 -9.53 -4.77
N SER A 94 -9.37 -9.42 -5.41
CA SER A 94 -10.63 -9.14 -4.69
C SER A 94 -11.06 -10.31 -3.78
N PRO A 95 -11.04 -11.58 -4.23
CA PRO A 95 -11.19 -12.73 -3.33
C PRO A 95 -10.13 -12.80 -2.23
N ALA A 96 -8.87 -12.45 -2.52
CA ALA A 96 -7.82 -12.41 -1.51
C ALA A 96 -8.11 -11.39 -0.40
N ILE A 97 -8.48 -10.15 -0.77
CA ILE A 97 -8.88 -9.10 0.18
C ILE A 97 -10.05 -9.59 1.04
N SER A 98 -11.10 -10.13 0.43
CA SER A 98 -12.28 -10.63 1.16
C SER A 98 -11.93 -11.73 2.18
N ALA A 99 -11.07 -12.68 1.80
CA ALA A 99 -10.61 -13.73 2.70
C ALA A 99 -9.73 -13.17 3.84
N PHE A 100 -8.80 -12.24 3.56
CA PHE A 100 -7.99 -11.62 4.60
C PHE A 100 -8.81 -10.74 5.55
N GLU A 101 -9.78 -9.98 5.05
CA GLU A 101 -10.71 -9.19 5.90
C GLU A 101 -11.53 -10.11 6.80
N THR A 102 -12.01 -11.25 6.28
CA THR A 102 -12.74 -12.26 7.09
C THR A 102 -11.83 -12.88 8.15
N GLY A 103 -10.59 -13.21 7.80
CA GLY A 103 -9.59 -13.70 8.76
C GLY A 103 -9.26 -12.67 9.85
N LEU A 104 -9.15 -11.39 9.49
CA LEU A 104 -8.85 -10.30 10.43
C LEU A 104 -10.04 -9.96 11.33
N ALA A 105 -11.27 -10.10 10.83
CA ALA A 105 -12.48 -9.96 11.66
C ALA A 105 -12.58 -11.05 12.73
N LEU A 106 -12.06 -12.26 12.44
CA LEU A 106 -11.99 -13.37 13.39
C LEU A 106 -10.83 -13.24 14.39
N GLU A 107 -9.69 -12.67 13.99
CA GLU A 107 -8.51 -12.47 14.84
C GLU A 107 -7.89 -11.06 14.61
N PRO A 108 -8.45 -9.98 15.21
CA PRO A 108 -8.10 -8.59 14.87
C PRO A 108 -6.67 -8.16 15.19
N ILE A 109 -5.99 -8.88 16.08
CA ILE A 109 -4.61 -8.59 16.50
C ILE A 109 -3.54 -9.36 15.71
N ASP A 110 -3.93 -10.29 14.83
CA ASP A 110 -2.95 -11.09 14.10
C ASP A 110 -2.17 -10.26 13.07
N SER A 111 -0.89 -10.07 13.38
CA SER A 111 0.03 -9.27 12.56
C SER A 111 0.29 -9.87 11.17
N LYS A 112 0.14 -11.20 10.98
CA LYS A 112 0.40 -11.86 9.69
C LYS A 112 -0.75 -11.57 8.72
N ILE A 113 -1.99 -11.80 9.13
CA ILE A 113 -3.18 -11.47 8.34
C ILE A 113 -3.18 -9.99 7.99
N LYS A 114 -2.96 -9.14 9.00
CA LYS A 114 -2.89 -7.69 8.83
C LYS A 114 -1.81 -7.25 7.83
N ASN A 115 -0.64 -7.88 7.83
CA ASN A 115 0.43 -7.59 6.87
C ASN A 115 0.12 -8.13 5.46
N ASN A 116 -0.50 -9.32 5.34
CA ASN A 116 -0.94 -9.87 4.07
C ASN A 116 -2.03 -9.00 3.41
N LEU A 117 -3.01 -8.56 4.20
CA LEU A 117 -4.05 -7.63 3.78
C LEU A 117 -3.44 -6.31 3.29
N LYS A 118 -2.58 -5.66 4.09
CA LYS A 118 -1.87 -4.44 3.66
C LYS A 118 -1.08 -4.64 2.37
N ARG A 119 -0.37 -5.77 2.20
CA ARG A 119 0.37 -6.09 0.97
C ARG A 119 -0.56 -6.20 -0.25
N THR A 120 -1.70 -6.87 -0.10
CA THR A 120 -2.68 -7.06 -1.17
C THR A 120 -3.35 -5.73 -1.55
N LEU A 121 -3.77 -4.95 -0.56
CA LEU A 121 -4.30 -3.59 -0.75
C LEU A 121 -3.29 -2.68 -1.46
N ARG A 122 -2.00 -2.74 -1.09
CA ARG A 122 -0.94 -1.96 -1.74
C ARG A 122 -0.74 -2.33 -3.21
N PHE A 123 -0.92 -3.60 -3.57
CA PHE A 123 -0.86 -4.04 -4.96
C PHE A 123 -2.09 -3.54 -5.74
N GLN A 124 -3.30 -3.68 -5.19
CA GLN A 124 -4.53 -3.13 -5.77
C GLN A 124 -4.43 -1.61 -6.02
N VAL A 125 -3.93 -0.85 -5.04
CA VAL A 125 -3.66 0.60 -5.16
C VAL A 125 -2.70 0.92 -6.32
N THR A 126 -1.73 0.06 -6.58
CA THR A 126 -0.75 0.27 -7.66
C THR A 126 -1.43 0.15 -9.02
N LEU A 127 -2.19 -0.92 -9.25
CA LEU A 127 -2.95 -1.15 -10.49
C LEU A 127 -3.95 -0.01 -10.77
N LEU A 128 -4.69 0.42 -9.74
CA LEU A 128 -5.67 1.51 -9.86
C LEU A 128 -5.00 2.85 -10.21
N ARG A 129 -3.82 3.14 -9.63
CA ARG A 129 -3.03 4.35 -9.94
C ARG A 129 -2.49 4.33 -11.38
N GLU A 130 -2.13 3.18 -11.91
CA GLU A 130 -1.71 3.02 -13.32
C GLU A 130 -2.89 3.24 -14.28
N ASN A 131 -4.06 2.72 -13.92
CA ASN A 131 -5.33 2.96 -14.62
C ASN A 131 -5.92 4.37 -14.41
N LYS A 132 -5.30 5.20 -13.55
CA LYS A 132 -5.74 6.53 -13.12
C LYS A 132 -7.08 6.58 -12.37
N ASP A 133 -7.54 5.44 -11.86
CA ASP A 133 -8.66 5.37 -10.92
C ASP A 133 -8.15 5.77 -9.51
N TYR A 134 -8.04 7.08 -9.31
CA TYR A 134 -7.50 7.64 -8.08
C TYR A 134 -8.49 7.57 -6.93
N ASP A 135 -9.80 7.63 -7.20
CA ASP A 135 -10.86 7.48 -6.19
C ASP A 135 -10.83 6.10 -5.53
N ALA A 136 -10.82 5.02 -6.33
CA ALA A 136 -10.72 3.66 -5.80
C ALA A 136 -9.36 3.41 -5.14
N ALA A 137 -8.27 3.99 -5.67
CA ALA A 137 -6.96 3.91 -5.02
C ALA A 137 -6.97 4.59 -3.63
N ILE A 138 -7.62 5.75 -3.47
CA ILE A 138 -7.77 6.43 -2.18
C ILE A 138 -8.62 5.58 -1.21
N HIS A 139 -9.69 4.92 -1.67
CA HIS A 139 -10.49 4.01 -0.84
C HIS A 139 -9.62 2.91 -0.19
N PHE A 140 -8.79 2.22 -0.98
CA PHE A 140 -7.90 1.19 -0.43
C PHE A 140 -6.74 1.78 0.41
N LEU A 141 -6.26 2.98 0.11
CA LEU A 141 -5.30 3.69 0.97
C LEU A 141 -5.90 4.05 2.34
N LYS A 142 -7.17 4.47 2.41
CA LYS A 142 -7.87 4.69 3.70
C LYS A 142 -7.90 3.42 4.54
N ARG A 143 -8.23 2.26 3.93
CA ARG A 143 -8.16 0.97 4.64
C ARG A 143 -6.75 0.64 5.12
N ILE A 144 -5.70 0.95 4.34
CA ILE A 144 -4.31 0.79 4.81
C ILE A 144 -4.01 1.72 6.01
N THR A 145 -4.47 2.98 6.00
CA THR A 145 -4.31 3.96 7.09
C THR A 145 -4.88 3.44 8.42
N GLU A 146 -6.04 2.76 8.39
CA GLU A 146 -6.65 2.10 9.54
C GLU A 146 -5.78 0.95 10.08
N LEU A 147 -5.22 0.14 9.17
CA LEU A 147 -4.32 -0.96 9.50
C LEU A 147 -2.91 -0.49 9.92
N SER A 148 -2.55 0.77 9.65
CA SER A 148 -1.23 1.32 9.94
C SER A 148 -1.10 1.95 11.33
N VAL A 149 0.10 1.84 11.90
CA VAL A 149 0.57 2.58 13.07
C VAL A 149 1.61 3.61 12.64
N GLU A 150 1.92 4.60 13.47
CA GLU A 150 2.95 5.58 13.10
C GLU A 150 4.37 4.97 13.05
N PRO A 151 5.24 5.41 12.13
CA PRO A 151 5.07 6.47 11.12
C PRO A 151 4.68 5.91 9.73
N GLU A 152 3.95 4.78 9.66
CA GLU A 152 3.42 4.26 8.40
C GLU A 152 2.16 5.03 7.99
N ARG A 153 1.29 5.34 8.96
CA ARG A 153 0.04 6.08 8.76
C ARG A 153 0.26 7.48 8.17
N GLU A 154 1.19 8.28 8.72
CA GLU A 154 1.64 9.55 8.11
C GLU A 154 1.99 9.42 6.61
N LYS A 155 2.72 8.37 6.22
CA LYS A 155 3.13 8.17 4.82
C LYS A 155 1.94 7.85 3.92
N VAL A 156 0.99 7.06 4.42
CA VAL A 156 -0.22 6.69 3.68
C VAL A 156 -1.12 7.92 3.50
N ALA A 157 -1.22 8.79 4.51
CA ALA A 157 -1.93 10.07 4.41
C ALA A 157 -1.32 11.00 3.35
N LEU A 158 0.02 11.12 3.29
CA LEU A 158 0.71 11.86 2.24
C LEU A 158 0.48 11.25 0.84
N GLU A 159 0.36 9.92 0.73
CA GLU A 159 0.00 9.29 -0.55
C GLU A 159 -1.42 9.65 -0.98
N ILE A 160 -2.39 9.69 -0.05
CA ILE A 160 -3.76 10.14 -0.32
C ILE A 160 -3.77 11.60 -0.79
N GLU A 161 -3.08 12.52 -0.10
CA GLU A 161 -2.94 13.94 -0.51
C GLU A 161 -2.43 14.04 -1.97
N THR A 162 -1.40 13.27 -2.34
CA THR A 162 -0.86 13.28 -3.72
C THR A 162 -1.76 12.66 -4.79
N LEU A 163 -2.85 11.97 -4.41
CA LEU A 163 -3.88 11.50 -5.33
C LEU A 163 -5.05 12.48 -5.39
N GLU A 164 -5.47 13.05 -4.25
CA GLU A 164 -6.45 14.14 -4.20
C GLU A 164 -5.99 15.35 -5.02
N ASP A 165 -4.70 15.72 -4.95
CA ASP A 165 -4.07 16.72 -5.83
C ASP A 165 -4.29 16.41 -7.32
N ARG A 166 -4.19 15.14 -7.74
CA ARG A 166 -4.33 14.74 -9.15
C ARG A 166 -5.77 14.81 -9.62
N ILE A 167 -6.71 14.43 -8.76
CA ILE A 167 -8.14 14.59 -8.99
C ILE A 167 -8.46 16.09 -9.11
N PHE A 168 -7.93 16.92 -8.21
CA PHE A 168 -8.16 18.36 -8.26
C PHE A 168 -7.54 19.04 -9.49
N GLU A 169 -6.39 18.56 -9.99
CA GLU A 169 -5.86 18.98 -11.29
C GLU A 169 -6.75 18.58 -12.48
N GLN A 170 -7.59 17.54 -12.36
CA GLN A 170 -8.60 17.20 -13.39
C GLN A 170 -9.80 18.15 -13.29
N VAL A 171 -10.32 18.38 -12.08
CA VAL A 171 -11.42 19.32 -11.79
C VAL A 171 -11.09 20.74 -12.28
N LYS A 172 -9.85 21.22 -12.09
CA LYS A 172 -9.40 22.53 -12.61
C LYS A 172 -9.30 22.60 -14.14
N ARG A 173 -9.25 21.46 -14.85
CA ARG A 173 -9.18 21.42 -16.32
C ARG A 173 -10.56 21.38 -16.96
N SER A 174 -11.52 20.68 -16.34
CA SER A 174 -12.92 20.74 -16.77
C SER A 174 -13.57 22.06 -16.37
N ASN A 175 -13.20 22.59 -15.19
CA ASN A 175 -13.60 23.90 -14.69
C ASN A 175 -15.14 24.11 -14.72
N THR A 176 -15.89 23.06 -14.38
CA THR A 176 -17.35 23.09 -14.25
C THR A 176 -17.73 23.27 -12.77
N LEU A 177 -18.89 23.89 -12.53
CA LEU A 177 -19.43 24.03 -11.17
C LEU A 177 -19.66 22.65 -10.52
N GLU A 178 -20.20 21.70 -11.29
CA GLU A 178 -20.50 20.33 -10.86
C GLU A 178 -19.24 19.59 -10.39
N ASP A 179 -18.14 19.63 -11.15
CA ASP A 179 -16.89 18.94 -10.77
C ASP A 179 -16.31 19.48 -9.47
N TYR A 180 -16.38 20.80 -9.23
CA TYR A 180 -15.94 21.38 -7.96
C TYR A 180 -16.86 20.96 -6.80
N GLU A 181 -18.18 20.91 -7.00
CA GLU A 181 -19.14 20.46 -5.99
C GLU A 181 -18.95 18.97 -5.64
N VAL A 182 -18.80 18.11 -6.64
CA VAL A 182 -18.50 16.68 -6.48
C VAL A 182 -17.17 16.48 -5.75
N PHE A 183 -16.15 17.26 -6.08
CA PHE A 183 -14.86 17.22 -5.39
C PHE A 183 -14.99 17.57 -3.90
N VAL A 184 -15.66 18.68 -3.55
CA VAL A 184 -15.85 19.08 -2.15
C VAL A 184 -16.72 18.09 -1.38
N ALA A 185 -17.74 17.49 -2.02
CA ALA A 185 -18.58 16.48 -1.39
C ALA A 185 -17.79 15.19 -1.07
N ARG A 186 -16.90 14.75 -1.96
CA ARG A 186 -16.09 13.53 -1.78
C ARG A 186 -14.86 13.75 -0.88
N TYR A 187 -14.27 14.93 -0.97
CA TYR A 187 -13.03 15.31 -0.28
C TYR A 187 -13.19 16.63 0.47
N PRO A 188 -14.05 16.71 1.51
CA PRO A 188 -14.33 17.97 2.21
C PRO A 188 -13.13 18.52 3.00
N ASN A 189 -12.16 17.66 3.32
CA ASN A 189 -11.01 17.98 4.17
C ASN A 189 -9.67 17.84 3.43
N SER A 190 -9.67 17.79 2.09
CA SER A 190 -8.43 17.79 1.29
C SER A 190 -7.64 19.09 1.53
N PRO A 191 -6.38 19.03 2.00
CA PRO A 191 -5.59 20.22 2.33
C PRO A 191 -5.47 21.17 1.14
N LYS A 192 -5.86 22.45 1.32
CA LYS A 192 -5.86 23.54 0.31
C LYS A 192 -6.86 23.34 -0.84
N ASN A 193 -6.98 22.13 -1.39
CA ASN A 193 -7.78 21.83 -2.58
C ASN A 193 -9.28 22.07 -2.33
N SER A 194 -9.80 21.61 -1.19
CA SER A 194 -11.22 21.80 -0.83
C SER A 194 -11.59 23.28 -0.70
N ASP A 195 -10.69 24.09 -0.12
CA ASP A 195 -10.92 25.51 0.08
C ASP A 195 -10.82 26.30 -1.22
N GLU A 196 -9.94 25.89 -2.14
CA GLU A 196 -9.92 26.46 -3.48
C GLU A 196 -11.17 26.07 -4.27
N ALA A 197 -11.60 24.80 -4.21
CA ALA A 197 -12.85 24.35 -4.83
C ALA A 197 -14.07 25.16 -4.31
N ARG A 198 -14.20 25.34 -2.99
CA ARG A 198 -15.22 26.22 -2.37
C ARG A 198 -15.17 27.64 -2.90
N ARG A 199 -13.98 28.24 -3.06
CA ARG A 199 -13.81 29.58 -3.66
C ARG A 199 -14.24 29.62 -5.12
N GLN A 200 -13.97 28.59 -5.91
CA GLN A 200 -14.42 28.53 -7.31
C GLN A 200 -15.93 28.37 -7.41
N ILE A 201 -16.54 27.49 -6.60
CA ILE A 201 -18.01 27.35 -6.48
C ILE A 201 -18.66 28.72 -6.17
N ALA A 202 -18.12 29.46 -5.20
CA ALA A 202 -18.64 30.76 -4.79
C ALA A 202 -18.44 31.89 -5.85
N ARG A 203 -17.53 31.72 -6.81
CA ARG A 203 -17.37 32.62 -7.97
C ARG A 203 -18.28 32.24 -9.13
N MET A 204 -18.51 30.93 -9.32
CA MET A 204 -19.29 30.38 -10.43
C MET A 204 -20.80 30.47 -10.17
N LYS A 205 -21.24 30.29 -8.93
CA LYS A 205 -22.61 30.64 -8.53
C LYS A 205 -22.74 32.17 -8.56
N PRO A 206 -23.60 32.75 -9.41
CA PRO A 206 -23.88 34.16 -9.33
C PRO A 206 -24.38 34.46 -7.92
N GLN A 207 -23.88 35.51 -7.29
CA GLN A 207 -24.57 36.02 -6.12
C GLN A 207 -25.95 36.48 -6.60
N GLN A 208 -26.98 35.76 -6.18
CA GLN A 208 -28.30 36.34 -6.01
C GLN A 208 -28.18 37.34 -4.86
N SER A 209 -27.61 38.51 -5.16
CA SER A 209 -28.01 39.72 -4.45
C SER A 209 -29.53 39.74 -4.55
N PRO A 210 -30.28 39.79 -3.44
CA PRO A 210 -31.69 40.10 -3.51
C PRO A 210 -31.76 41.46 -4.20
N MET A 211 -32.21 41.46 -5.45
CA MET A 211 -32.36 42.69 -6.23
C MET A 211 -33.36 43.52 -5.45
N GLY A 212 -32.89 44.61 -4.85
CA GLY A 212 -33.57 45.21 -3.72
C GLY A 212 -35.03 45.50 -4.07
N GLU A 213 -35.95 44.90 -3.33
CA GLU A 213 -37.26 45.49 -3.11
C GLU A 213 -37.01 46.83 -2.43
N MET A 214 -36.81 47.87 -3.24
CA MET A 214 -36.91 49.24 -2.73
C MET A 214 -38.32 49.36 -2.18
N PRO A 215 -38.50 49.64 -0.87
CA PRO A 215 -39.83 49.85 -0.32
C PRO A 215 -40.50 50.94 -1.14
N ASN A 216 -41.70 50.64 -1.66
CA ASN A 216 -42.47 51.61 -2.42
C ASN A 216 -42.70 52.83 -1.51
N MET A 217 -42.11 53.97 -1.88
CA MET A 217 -42.12 55.17 -1.04
C MET A 217 -43.49 55.82 -1.17
N GLU A 218 -44.46 55.33 -0.40
CA GLU A 218 -45.78 55.95 -0.32
C GLU A 218 -45.66 57.37 0.26
N GLU A 219 -46.26 58.31 -0.46
CA GLU A 219 -46.05 59.74 -0.29
C GLU A 219 -46.90 60.28 0.87
N SER A 220 -46.36 60.24 2.10
CA SER A 220 -47.00 60.86 3.28
C SER A 220 -46.16 62.00 3.86
N SER A 221 -46.59 63.24 3.58
CA SER A 221 -46.08 64.46 4.21
C SER A 221 -46.73 64.66 5.61
N PRO A 222 -46.26 65.60 6.47
CA PRO A 222 -45.55 65.20 7.69
C PRO A 222 -46.34 65.47 8.97
N SER A 223 -46.06 64.72 10.05
CA SER A 223 -46.62 65.02 11.38
C SER A 223 -45.72 64.55 12.52
N THR A 224 -45.07 65.53 13.16
CA THR A 224 -44.60 65.53 14.57
C THR A 224 -43.40 64.62 14.93
N PRO A 225 -42.35 65.15 15.60
CA PRO A 225 -41.22 64.34 16.05
C PRO A 225 -41.58 63.46 17.26
N PRO A 226 -41.01 62.26 17.40
CA PRO A 226 -41.22 61.42 18.57
C PRO A 226 -40.45 61.92 19.79
N ASP A 227 -41.11 61.91 20.94
CA ASP A 227 -40.59 62.28 22.25
C ASP A 227 -39.57 61.25 22.75
N MET A 228 -38.44 61.72 23.30
CA MET A 228 -37.41 60.85 23.88
C MET A 228 -37.82 60.41 25.29
N ARG A 229 -38.54 59.29 25.39
CA ARG A 229 -38.85 58.66 26.69
C ARG A 229 -38.07 57.36 26.88
N LEU A 230 -37.31 57.32 27.97
CA LEU A 230 -36.50 56.19 28.42
C LEU A 230 -37.40 55.12 29.04
N GLU A 231 -37.43 53.92 28.44
CA GLU A 231 -37.96 52.72 29.09
C GLU A 231 -36.95 52.18 30.12
N PRO A 232 -37.36 51.82 31.35
CA PRO A 232 -36.45 51.36 32.38
C PRO A 232 -36.06 49.88 32.23
N PHE A 233 -34.77 49.62 32.47
CA PHE A 233 -34.14 48.30 32.42
C PHE A 233 -34.70 47.34 33.48
N VAL A 234 -35.23 46.19 33.08
CA VAL A 234 -35.63 45.09 33.97
C VAL A 234 -34.62 43.94 33.82
N PRO A 235 -33.95 43.50 34.91
CA PRO A 235 -32.95 42.44 34.82
C PRO A 235 -33.58 41.04 34.75
N GLU A 236 -33.09 40.22 33.82
CA GLU A 236 -33.51 38.84 33.62
C GLU A 236 -32.91 37.93 34.72
N SER A 237 -33.75 37.17 35.43
CA SER A 237 -33.32 36.28 36.50
C SER A 237 -32.89 34.90 35.97
N MET A 238 -31.68 34.46 36.31
CA MET A 238 -31.20 33.11 35.99
C MET A 238 -32.06 32.03 36.65
N GLU A 239 -32.51 31.05 35.85
CA GLU A 239 -32.84 29.71 36.33
C GLU A 239 -31.78 28.69 35.86
N THR A 240 -31.48 27.71 36.69
CA THR A 240 -30.40 26.73 36.49
C THR A 240 -30.90 25.46 35.78
N PRO A 241 -30.03 24.76 35.02
CA PRO A 241 -30.43 23.59 34.26
C PRO A 241 -30.64 22.37 35.18
N LYS A 242 -31.85 21.79 35.16
CA LYS A 242 -32.08 20.46 35.73
C LYS A 242 -31.59 19.37 34.79
N SER A 243 -30.67 18.55 35.29
CA SER A 243 -30.23 17.32 34.65
C SER A 243 -31.39 16.33 34.51
N SER A 244 -31.57 15.77 33.32
CA SER A 244 -32.30 14.52 33.11
C SER A 244 -31.75 13.84 31.86
N MET A 245 -31.16 12.65 32.02
CA MET A 245 -30.65 11.86 30.89
C MET A 245 -31.81 11.09 30.23
N PRO A 246 -31.77 10.88 28.90
CA PRO A 246 -32.59 9.85 28.26
C PRO A 246 -31.82 8.52 28.21
N ASP A 247 -32.18 7.59 29.10
CA ASP A 247 -31.90 6.16 28.87
C ASP A 247 -32.76 5.70 27.69
N THR A 248 -32.14 5.30 26.57
CA THR A 248 -32.86 4.73 25.42
C THR A 248 -32.41 3.29 25.17
N VAL A 249 -32.99 2.43 26.00
CA VAL A 249 -33.40 1.03 25.77
C VAL A 249 -32.95 0.39 24.45
N ILE A 250 -32.24 -0.73 24.61
CA ILE A 250 -31.93 -1.73 23.58
C ILE A 250 -33.24 -2.41 23.14
N SER A 251 -33.53 -2.43 21.84
CA SER A 251 -34.55 -3.31 21.27
C SER A 251 -33.95 -4.69 20.99
N GLU A 252 -34.33 -5.71 21.77
CA GLU A 252 -34.05 -7.10 21.43
C GLU A 252 -34.94 -7.54 20.27
N GLU A 253 -34.35 -8.06 19.20
CA GLU A 253 -35.08 -8.65 18.07
C GLU A 253 -35.37 -10.13 18.40
N THR A 254 -36.46 -10.38 19.13
CA THR A 254 -36.82 -11.73 19.57
C THR A 254 -37.44 -12.54 18.43
N ILE A 255 -36.93 -13.76 18.25
CA ILE A 255 -37.37 -14.73 17.24
C ILE A 255 -38.80 -15.20 17.56
N GLU A 256 -39.75 -14.96 16.65
CA GLU A 256 -41.08 -15.57 16.74
C GLU A 256 -41.17 -16.83 15.86
N ILE A 257 -41.38 -17.97 16.52
CA ILE A 257 -41.47 -19.29 15.89
C ILE A 257 -42.92 -19.54 15.51
N VAL A 258 -43.23 -19.57 14.21
CA VAL A 258 -44.50 -20.08 13.70
C VAL A 258 -44.29 -21.50 13.18
N ALA A 259 -44.92 -22.47 13.83
CA ALA A 259 -44.92 -23.88 13.44
C ALA A 259 -46.35 -24.44 13.47
N GLU A 260 -46.79 -25.03 12.36
CA GLU A 260 -47.97 -25.89 12.27
C GLU A 260 -47.88 -26.76 10.96
N PRO A 261 -48.64 -27.86 10.78
CA PRO A 261 -48.01 -29.17 11.00
C PRO A 261 -48.05 -30.18 9.82
N LYS A 262 -47.58 -31.40 10.10
CA LYS A 262 -47.27 -32.52 9.18
C LYS A 262 -48.45 -33.14 8.41
N MET A 263 -48.18 -33.52 7.17
CA MET A 263 -48.44 -34.84 6.52
C MET A 263 -47.44 -34.94 5.34
N GLY A 264 -46.96 -36.10 4.85
CA GLY A 264 -47.18 -37.52 5.14
C GLY A 264 -46.75 -38.34 3.90
N SER A 265 -46.34 -39.61 4.06
CA SER A 265 -45.78 -40.51 3.01
C SER A 265 -44.38 -40.10 2.44
N GLU A 266 -43.46 -40.99 2.08
CA GLU A 266 -43.51 -42.47 2.09
C GLU A 266 -42.10 -43.06 2.31
N GLU A 267 -42.00 -44.15 3.08
CA GLU A 267 -40.75 -44.93 3.18
C GLU A 267 -40.61 -45.83 1.95
N LYS A 268 -39.38 -45.98 1.44
CA LYS A 268 -39.02 -47.21 0.74
C LYS A 268 -37.58 -47.62 1.00
N THR A 269 -37.44 -48.62 1.85
CA THR A 269 -36.24 -49.43 2.00
C THR A 269 -35.97 -50.25 0.74
N SER A 270 -34.70 -50.44 0.41
CA SER A 270 -34.25 -51.56 -0.42
C SER A 270 -32.84 -51.96 -0.02
N GLU A 271 -32.65 -53.26 0.25
CA GLU A 271 -31.41 -53.84 0.74
C GLU A 271 -30.31 -53.90 -0.32
N PHE A 272 -29.08 -54.18 0.14
CA PHE A 272 -27.93 -54.56 -0.68
C PHE A 272 -28.21 -55.86 -1.48
N PRO A 273 -27.39 -56.13 -2.51
CA PRO A 273 -26.49 -57.26 -2.31
C PRO A 273 -25.01 -56.97 -2.66
N GLU A 274 -24.15 -57.86 -2.16
CA GLU A 274 -22.70 -57.89 -2.35
C GLU A 274 -22.31 -58.30 -3.78
N GLY A 275 -21.09 -57.96 -4.22
CA GLY A 275 -20.62 -58.29 -5.58
C GLY A 275 -19.24 -57.77 -5.96
N GLU A 276 -18.20 -58.15 -5.22
CA GLU A 276 -16.81 -58.18 -5.73
C GLU A 276 -16.63 -59.43 -6.62
N PRO A 277 -15.69 -59.48 -7.61
CA PRO A 277 -14.27 -59.20 -7.35
C PRO A 277 -13.39 -58.60 -8.48
N SER A 278 -12.19 -58.19 -8.07
CA SER A 278 -10.90 -58.29 -8.76
C SER A 278 -10.75 -57.85 -10.24
N MET A 279 -9.99 -56.77 -10.44
CA MET A 279 -8.86 -56.78 -11.39
C MET A 279 -7.67 -56.05 -10.78
N ASP A 280 -6.55 -56.75 -10.64
CA ASP A 280 -5.25 -56.19 -10.28
C ASP A 280 -4.64 -55.37 -11.45
N PRO A 281 -3.75 -54.41 -11.16
CA PRO A 281 -3.10 -53.61 -12.20
C PRO A 281 -1.90 -54.33 -12.83
N GLU A 282 -1.86 -54.45 -14.16
CA GLU A 282 -0.63 -54.86 -14.84
C GLU A 282 0.38 -53.69 -14.99
N PRO A 283 1.69 -53.95 -14.81
CA PRO A 283 2.71 -52.92 -14.80
C PRO A 283 3.26 -52.62 -16.20
N VAL A 284 3.47 -51.35 -16.53
CA VAL A 284 4.31 -50.96 -17.68
C VAL A 284 5.72 -50.65 -17.19
N VAL A 285 6.65 -51.43 -17.72
CA VAL A 285 8.08 -51.50 -17.37
C VAL A 285 8.82 -50.20 -17.70
N MET A 286 9.81 -49.85 -16.87
CA MET A 286 10.82 -48.84 -17.21
C MET A 286 11.93 -49.46 -18.05
N ASP A 287 12.30 -48.81 -19.16
CA ASP A 287 13.57 -49.09 -19.86
C ASP A 287 14.56 -47.92 -19.65
N GLU A 288 15.76 -48.29 -19.19
CA GLU A 288 16.98 -47.49 -19.04
C GLU A 288 18.19 -48.40 -19.36
N PRO A 289 19.44 -47.90 -19.58
CA PRO A 289 19.86 -46.54 -19.91
C PRO A 289 20.44 -46.54 -21.36
N PRO A 290 21.76 -46.68 -21.69
CA PRO A 290 23.03 -46.36 -21.03
C PRO A 290 23.65 -45.02 -21.48
N ALA A 291 24.53 -44.45 -20.65
CA ALA A 291 25.26 -43.21 -20.92
C ALA A 291 26.51 -43.36 -21.81
N LYS A 292 26.99 -42.26 -22.41
CA LYS A 292 28.43 -42.03 -22.65
C LYS A 292 28.81 -40.56 -22.85
N GLU A 293 30.01 -40.23 -22.43
CA GLU A 293 30.65 -38.91 -22.46
C GLU A 293 31.21 -38.57 -23.86
N MET A 294 31.35 -37.28 -24.19
CA MET A 294 32.60 -36.72 -24.75
C MET A 294 32.57 -35.18 -24.82
N GLU A 295 33.77 -34.58 -24.85
CA GLU A 295 34.01 -33.14 -24.69
C GLU A 295 34.11 -32.36 -26.03
N GLN A 296 34.33 -31.04 -25.86
CA GLN A 296 35.11 -30.12 -26.71
C GLN A 296 34.47 -29.40 -27.91
N GLU A 297 34.43 -28.07 -27.74
CA GLU A 297 35.05 -27.04 -28.61
C GLU A 297 34.69 -26.99 -30.11
N MET A 298 34.13 -25.84 -30.54
CA MET A 298 34.75 -25.00 -31.57
C MET A 298 34.08 -23.63 -31.74
N ALA A 299 34.88 -22.64 -32.14
CA ALA A 299 34.46 -21.29 -32.45
C ALA A 299 34.27 -21.08 -33.97
N ALA A 300 33.33 -20.22 -34.37
CA ALA A 300 33.46 -19.36 -35.55
C ALA A 300 32.39 -18.26 -35.61
N LYS A 301 32.79 -17.08 -36.11
CA LYS A 301 31.89 -15.99 -36.52
C LYS A 301 31.34 -16.25 -37.93
N PRO A 302 30.31 -15.52 -38.35
CA PRO A 302 30.43 -14.79 -39.62
C PRO A 302 30.42 -13.26 -39.44
N LYS A 303 30.82 -12.59 -40.52
CA LYS A 303 31.09 -11.15 -40.63
C LYS A 303 30.36 -10.66 -41.89
N MET A 304 29.71 -9.50 -41.85
CA MET A 304 29.45 -8.59 -42.99
C MET A 304 29.06 -7.23 -42.36
N ALA A 305 29.85 -6.17 -42.51
CA ALA A 305 29.94 -5.29 -43.69
C ALA A 305 28.63 -4.48 -43.84
N GLU A 306 28.50 -3.25 -43.32
CA GLU A 306 29.22 -1.99 -43.64
C GLU A 306 28.67 -1.28 -44.89
N GLU A 307 27.87 -0.22 -44.70
CA GLU A 307 28.00 1.02 -45.48
C GLU A 307 27.45 2.26 -44.72
N LYS A 308 28.25 3.35 -44.80
CA LYS A 308 28.01 4.82 -44.76
C LYS A 308 26.56 5.35 -44.76
N SER A 309 26.24 6.58 -44.35
CA SER A 309 26.97 7.66 -43.65
C SER A 309 26.01 8.86 -43.45
N GLU A 310 26.16 9.65 -42.40
CA GLU A 310 26.47 11.11 -42.48
C GLU A 310 26.48 11.76 -41.09
N MET A 311 27.53 12.51 -40.78
CA MET A 311 27.69 13.23 -39.52
C MET A 311 27.87 14.73 -39.79
N LYS A 312 26.99 15.57 -39.22
CA LYS A 312 27.08 17.03 -39.36
C LYS A 312 27.53 17.71 -38.04
N LYS A 313 28.85 17.79 -37.90
CA LYS A 313 29.66 18.77 -37.15
C LYS A 313 29.19 19.22 -35.76
N GLN A 314 29.91 18.75 -34.74
CA GLN A 314 30.25 19.57 -33.57
C GLN A 314 31.21 20.71 -33.97
N PRO A 315 31.28 21.79 -33.15
CA PRO A 315 32.51 22.55 -32.92
C PRO A 315 33.14 22.19 -31.57
N GLU A 316 34.38 21.70 -31.60
CA GLU A 316 35.32 21.71 -30.47
C GLU A 316 36.35 22.86 -30.64
N PRO A 317 37.19 23.19 -29.64
CA PRO A 317 37.04 23.01 -28.19
C PRO A 317 37.36 24.31 -27.41
N VAL A 318 36.87 24.44 -26.17
CA VAL A 318 37.45 25.41 -25.20
C VAL A 318 37.81 24.71 -23.90
N LYS A 319 39.13 24.53 -23.70
CA LYS A 319 39.71 24.12 -22.41
C LYS A 319 39.30 25.10 -21.31
N LYS A 320 38.54 24.64 -20.30
CA LYS A 320 38.41 25.34 -19.01
C LYS A 320 38.62 24.40 -17.82
N ALA A 321 39.75 24.63 -17.17
CA ALA A 321 40.13 24.36 -15.78
C ALA A 321 39.50 23.16 -15.02
N ALA A 322 40.37 22.34 -14.45
CA ALA A 322 40.01 21.44 -13.36
C ALA A 322 39.54 22.25 -12.13
N VAL A 323 38.22 22.37 -11.95
CA VAL A 323 37.62 22.96 -10.75
C VAL A 323 37.81 22.00 -9.58
N LYS A 324 38.58 22.40 -8.57
CA LYS A 324 38.66 21.67 -7.30
C LYS A 324 37.29 21.78 -6.59
N PRO A 325 36.62 20.67 -6.23
CA PRO A 325 35.31 20.72 -5.60
C PRO A 325 35.43 21.20 -4.15
N THR A 326 35.13 22.47 -3.91
CA THR A 326 35.11 23.09 -2.57
C THR A 326 33.81 22.84 -1.80
N LYS A 327 32.80 22.22 -2.43
CA LYS A 327 31.51 21.90 -1.80
C LYS A 327 31.36 20.39 -1.65
N LYS A 328 30.92 19.95 -0.47
CA LYS A 328 30.59 18.55 -0.19
C LYS A 328 29.09 18.38 -0.05
N VAL A 329 28.60 17.16 -0.26
CA VAL A 329 27.19 16.80 -0.09
C VAL A 329 27.09 15.61 0.84
N LYS A 330 26.30 15.74 1.89
CA LYS A 330 26.00 14.68 2.86
C LYS A 330 24.64 14.04 2.54
N ILE A 331 24.60 12.72 2.52
CA ILE A 331 23.38 11.96 2.27
C ILE A 331 22.49 11.96 3.51
N THR A 332 21.20 12.26 3.35
CA THR A 332 20.23 12.44 4.46
C THR A 332 19.16 11.35 4.52
N THR A 333 19.32 10.25 3.79
CA THR A 333 18.41 9.10 3.87
C THR A 333 18.47 8.44 5.25
N LYS A 334 17.30 8.04 5.78
CA LYS A 334 17.19 7.47 7.14
C LYS A 334 17.62 6.00 7.24
N THR A 335 17.29 5.18 6.24
CA THR A 335 17.48 3.70 6.28
C THR A 335 17.92 3.07 4.96
N THR A 336 17.88 3.79 3.84
CA THR A 336 18.17 3.25 2.51
C THR A 336 19.40 3.92 1.88
N PRO A 337 20.33 3.17 1.25
CA PRO A 337 21.38 3.74 0.42
C PRO A 337 20.81 4.64 -0.68
N LEU A 338 21.46 5.79 -0.94
CA LEU A 338 21.08 6.68 -2.02
C LEU A 338 21.64 6.17 -3.34
N ARG A 339 20.75 5.96 -4.31
CA ARG A 339 21.09 5.50 -5.66
C ARG A 339 21.75 6.63 -6.45
N VAL A 340 22.92 6.36 -7.00
CA VAL A 340 23.67 7.20 -7.94
C VAL A 340 23.30 6.77 -9.36
N ARG A 341 22.98 7.71 -10.24
CA ARG A 341 22.50 7.44 -11.60
C ARG A 341 23.43 7.94 -12.71
N SER A 342 23.30 7.38 -13.91
CA SER A 342 24.03 7.82 -15.11
C SER A 342 23.74 9.28 -15.48
N ASP A 343 22.47 9.69 -15.34
CA ASP A 343 21.94 10.98 -15.79
C ASP A 343 21.06 11.65 -14.71
N PRO A 344 20.81 12.97 -14.79
CA PRO A 344 19.95 13.71 -13.86
C PRO A 344 18.45 13.44 -14.09
N SER A 345 18.05 12.17 -14.04
CA SER A 345 16.67 11.71 -14.28
C SER A 345 16.30 10.55 -13.36
N SER A 346 15.04 10.52 -12.91
CA SER A 346 14.50 9.44 -12.09
C SER A 346 14.36 8.10 -12.85
N LYS A 347 14.43 8.14 -14.18
CA LYS A 347 14.39 6.98 -15.08
C LYS A 347 15.77 6.46 -15.50
N ALA A 348 16.84 7.20 -15.21
CA ALA A 348 18.21 6.85 -15.63
C ALA A 348 18.78 5.62 -14.89
N GLU A 349 19.73 4.90 -15.49
CA GLU A 349 20.30 3.69 -14.90
C GLU A 349 21.01 3.97 -13.58
N VAL A 350 20.95 3.03 -12.63
CA VAL A 350 21.58 3.14 -11.30
C VAL A 350 22.97 2.52 -11.34
N ILE A 351 23.99 3.38 -11.43
CA ILE A 351 25.39 2.97 -11.59
C ILE A 351 26.13 2.70 -10.28
N ALA A 352 25.64 3.20 -9.15
CA ALA A 352 26.18 2.93 -7.81
C ALA A 352 25.14 3.20 -6.71
N GLN A 353 25.45 2.80 -5.48
CA GLN A 353 24.68 3.12 -4.28
C GLN A 353 25.61 3.62 -3.19
N LEU A 354 25.22 4.70 -2.51
CA LEU A 354 25.99 5.31 -1.43
C LEU A 354 25.27 5.13 -0.09
N PRO A 355 25.96 4.71 0.99
CA PRO A 355 25.36 4.57 2.31
C PRO A 355 24.74 5.87 2.86
N THR A 356 23.87 5.71 3.86
CA THR A 356 23.32 6.82 4.64
C THR A 356 24.45 7.64 5.29
N ALA A 357 24.29 8.96 5.40
CA ALA A 357 25.26 9.88 6.02
C ALA A 357 26.66 9.98 5.39
N THR A 358 26.95 9.27 4.29
CA THR A 358 28.20 9.46 3.53
C THR A 358 28.32 10.89 2.99
N ILE A 359 29.55 11.42 2.99
CA ILE A 359 29.89 12.76 2.50
C ILE A 359 30.75 12.60 1.24
N VAL A 360 30.31 13.16 0.12
CA VAL A 360 30.97 13.08 -1.19
C VAL A 360 31.24 14.47 -1.76
N PRO A 361 32.30 14.66 -2.57
CA PRO A 361 32.54 15.92 -3.28
C PRO A 361 31.48 16.15 -4.36
N MET A 362 31.00 17.39 -4.45
CA MET A 362 30.05 17.84 -5.47
C MET A 362 30.80 18.55 -6.60
N LEU A 363 30.55 18.10 -7.84
CA LEU A 363 31.15 18.68 -9.04
C LEU A 363 30.23 19.73 -9.68
N GLN A 364 28.95 19.41 -9.86
CA GLN A 364 27.96 20.26 -10.54
C GLN A 364 26.58 20.13 -9.93
N GLU A 365 25.71 21.09 -10.24
CA GLU A 365 24.32 21.15 -9.80
C GLU A 365 23.43 21.39 -11.03
N THR A 366 22.35 20.62 -11.19
CA THR A 366 21.44 20.75 -12.33
C THR A 366 20.02 20.38 -11.94
N GLY A 367 19.10 21.35 -11.99
CA GLY A 367 17.69 21.14 -11.63
C GLY A 367 17.52 20.58 -10.21
N GLN A 368 17.03 19.34 -10.10
CA GLN A 368 16.82 18.61 -8.84
C GLN A 368 17.93 17.60 -8.50
N TRP A 369 19.11 17.75 -9.12
CA TRP A 369 20.23 16.82 -9.00
C TRP A 369 21.56 17.51 -8.68
N TYR A 370 22.44 16.75 -8.02
CA TYR A 370 23.86 17.05 -7.86
C TYR A 370 24.66 16.00 -8.62
N GLN A 371 25.65 16.44 -9.41
CA GLN A 371 26.69 15.56 -9.93
C GLN A 371 27.79 15.44 -8.88
N ILE A 372 28.13 14.20 -8.51
CA ILE A 372 29.11 13.87 -7.49
C ILE A 372 30.18 12.94 -8.07
N GLU A 373 31.32 12.88 -7.40
CA GLU A 373 32.33 11.84 -7.60
C GLU A 373 32.23 10.84 -6.43
N TYR A 374 31.85 9.60 -6.74
CA TYR A 374 31.53 8.57 -5.73
C TYR A 374 32.68 7.57 -5.51
N MET A 375 33.60 7.48 -6.47
CA MET A 375 34.91 6.84 -6.37
C MET A 375 35.90 7.69 -7.19
N PRO A 376 37.22 7.64 -6.94
CA PRO A 376 38.21 8.36 -7.73
C PRO A 376 38.02 8.14 -9.24
N GLY A 377 37.78 9.21 -9.98
CA GLY A 377 37.51 9.21 -11.42
C GLY A 377 36.08 8.84 -11.85
N LYS A 378 35.23 8.30 -10.95
CA LYS A 378 33.85 7.88 -11.27
C LYS A 378 32.80 8.89 -10.82
N LYS A 379 32.07 9.42 -11.78
CA LYS A 379 31.04 10.46 -11.60
C LYS A 379 29.63 9.90 -11.75
N GLY A 380 28.66 10.53 -11.11
CA GLY A 380 27.25 10.19 -11.25
C GLY A 380 26.32 11.19 -10.58
N TRP A 381 25.02 11.00 -10.74
CA TRP A 381 23.99 11.94 -10.28
C TRP A 381 23.21 11.42 -9.08
N ILE A 382 23.04 12.28 -8.07
CA ILE A 382 22.18 12.02 -6.90
C ILE A 382 21.11 13.10 -6.79
N SER A 383 19.95 12.75 -6.22
CA SER A 383 18.83 13.69 -6.09
C SER A 383 18.99 14.60 -4.86
N LYS A 384 18.79 15.91 -5.05
CA LYS A 384 18.79 16.92 -3.99
C LYS A 384 17.83 16.58 -2.84
N ARG A 385 16.71 15.92 -3.13
CA ARG A 385 15.68 15.54 -2.14
C ARG A 385 16.24 14.67 -0.99
N TYR A 386 17.34 13.96 -1.24
CA TYR A 386 17.91 12.98 -0.31
C TYR A 386 19.34 13.32 0.13
N SER A 387 19.76 14.57 -0.08
CA SER A 387 21.13 15.00 0.17
C SER A 387 21.22 16.49 0.47
N LYS A 388 22.05 16.88 1.44
CA LYS A 388 22.22 18.27 1.88
C LYS A 388 23.65 18.74 1.61
N LEU A 389 23.81 19.94 1.06
CA LEU A 389 25.11 20.61 0.96
C LEU A 389 25.72 20.81 2.35
N VAL A 390 27.01 20.52 2.46
CA VAL A 390 27.86 20.76 3.64
C VAL A 390 29.11 21.44 3.14
N ASN A 391 29.40 22.63 3.68
CA ASN A 391 30.64 23.36 3.42
C ASN A 391 31.77 22.75 4.26
#